data_AF-A0A957ZYG5-F1
#
_entry.id   AF-A0A957ZYG5-F1
#
_cell.length_a   1.000
_cell.length_b   1.000
_cell.length_c   1.000
_cell.angle_alpha   90.00
_cell.angle_beta   90.00
_cell.angle_gamma   90.00
#
_symmetry.space_group_name_H-M   'P 1'
#
loop_
_entity.id
_entity.type
_entity.pdbx_description
1 polymer ?
#
loop_
_entity_poly.entity_id
_entity_poly.type
_entity_poly.pdbx_seq_one_letter_code
_entity_poly.pdbx_strand_id
1 'polypeptide(L)'
;MDLTSCLYTRVRRSSEVIPGLTGWLFALLVVMAAITPATVAAQEPEPQVTPVITWQLYDEPDAGFTLEYPADWTAEITLENQWQPEYVIKRRISFEDTGPSRIDLDIWQSQQATDLPQWLAAYQTPLAVFASESDTSIQPNARIANRPAIILTTEQGQPIVVAMVSDGQHIFRFKYLAGRNVGTNEIFSHILATFRLKTVTLTTTGPAFTLPPDFAFPNQVPTQLVDQTCGSLPPDPQENVYLCGLAGNCTWWAAYKRADIGPTNWGNAADWLATARSEGYDVCRTTEAGCTPLVGATAWYDATETNPAGHVAHIEAAAPFSISEMDYFKTKADRNYPADAPSVWLGQEKPLYKRPDGYILGHPDGALALYEQKGFLPGNTLHFDQPGQYNVTRSINDQVSSVSVGQGWAVKLYEHADQTGACLLVDHNVRDLPAIGNGVSSVELFYGVCPALEGCGYEAGPDSPDTDMPPTAGVCRSADSPLMSELELTLSQP
;
A
#
# COMPACT_ATOMS: atom_id res chain seq x y z
N MET A 1 -24.11 51.84 18.97
CA MET A 1 -24.29 52.91 19.97
C MET A 1 -24.58 52.23 21.29
N ASP A 2 -23.71 52.49 22.28
CA ASP A 2 -23.90 52.46 23.75
C ASP A 2 -24.42 51.22 24.48
N LEU A 3 -24.02 50.88 25.70
CA LEU A 3 -22.86 51.13 26.58
C LEU A 3 -23.18 50.33 27.88
N THR A 4 -22.19 49.60 28.44
CA THR A 4 -21.93 49.29 29.88
C THR A 4 -23.01 48.79 30.86
N SER A 5 -22.66 47.75 31.66
CA SER A 5 -22.62 47.66 33.17
C SER A 5 -22.65 46.18 33.63
N CYS A 6 -21.58 45.53 34.09
CA CYS A 6 -20.97 45.46 35.44
C CYS A 6 -21.88 45.02 36.63
N LEU A 7 -21.59 43.84 37.23
CA LEU A 7 -21.72 43.46 38.67
C LEU A 7 -21.15 42.02 38.85
N TYR A 8 -19.95 41.79 39.41
CA TYR A 8 -19.56 41.62 40.83
C TYR A 8 -19.93 40.28 41.50
N THR A 9 -18.97 39.37 41.71
CA THR A 9 -18.89 38.42 42.86
C THR A 9 -17.50 37.77 42.93
N ARG A 10 -16.58 38.33 43.74
CA ARG A 10 -16.18 37.96 45.11
C ARG A 10 -15.31 36.68 45.22
N VAL A 11 -13.99 36.92 45.18
CA VAL A 11 -12.89 36.01 45.54
C VAL A 11 -12.82 35.80 47.05
N ARG A 12 -12.69 34.55 47.53
CA ARG A 12 -12.19 34.24 48.87
C ARG A 12 -10.71 33.85 48.78
N ARG A 13 -9.85 34.63 49.43
CA ARG A 13 -8.48 34.27 49.81
C ARG A 13 -8.52 33.49 51.12
N SER A 14 -7.79 32.38 51.21
CA SER A 14 -7.24 31.84 52.45
C SER A 14 -5.72 31.92 52.34
N SER A 15 -5.14 32.83 53.13
CA SER A 15 -3.71 33.00 53.31
C SER A 15 -3.30 32.27 54.59
N GLU A 16 -2.53 31.20 54.46
CA GLU A 16 -1.70 30.70 55.56
C GLU A 16 -0.25 31.06 55.27
N VAL A 17 0.31 31.85 56.20
CA VAL A 17 1.69 32.33 56.23
C VAL A 17 2.45 31.37 57.15
N ILE A 18 3.41 30.64 56.62
CA ILE A 18 4.39 29.88 57.42
C ILE A 18 5.65 30.74 57.55
N PRO A 19 5.99 31.26 58.74
CA PRO A 19 7.24 31.98 58.96
C PRO A 19 8.33 30.98 59.36
N GLY A 20 9.43 30.95 58.60
CA GLY A 20 10.67 30.32 59.05
C GLY A 20 11.35 29.44 58.01
N LEU A 21 11.91 30.04 56.96
CA LEU A 21 12.88 29.40 56.06
C LEU A 21 13.66 30.44 55.22
N THR A 22 14.13 31.51 55.86
CA THR A 22 14.93 32.57 55.20
C THR A 22 16.40 32.58 55.66
N GLY A 23 16.96 31.41 55.98
CA GLY A 23 18.34 31.30 56.49
C GLY A 23 19.31 30.42 55.69
N TRP A 24 18.84 29.61 54.73
CA TRP A 24 19.69 28.56 54.12
C TRP A 24 19.84 28.64 52.60
N LEU A 25 19.31 29.67 51.92
CA LEU A 25 19.42 29.79 50.46
C LEU A 25 20.56 30.69 49.97
N PHE A 26 21.30 31.37 50.86
CA PHE A 26 22.41 32.25 50.46
C PHE A 26 23.79 31.59 50.45
N ALA A 27 23.94 30.38 51.00
CA ALA A 27 25.22 29.67 51.00
C ALA A 27 25.42 28.72 49.79
N LEU A 28 24.37 28.36 49.05
CA LEU A 28 24.49 27.52 47.86
C LEU A 28 24.72 28.31 46.56
N LEU A 29 24.54 29.63 46.59
CA LEU A 29 24.64 30.51 45.42
C LEU A 29 26.06 31.04 45.15
N VAL A 30 27.03 30.72 46.02
CA VAL A 30 28.43 31.17 45.88
C VAL A 30 29.38 30.03 45.44
N VAL A 31 28.92 28.77 45.34
CA VAL A 31 29.75 27.64 44.86
C VAL A 31 29.51 27.32 43.36
N MET A 32 28.58 28.00 42.69
CA MET A 32 28.30 27.83 41.24
C MET A 32 29.09 28.78 40.32
N ALA A 33 30.09 29.50 40.84
CA ALA A 33 30.79 30.57 40.09
C ALA A 33 32.19 30.18 39.57
N ALA A 34 32.51 28.89 39.41
CA ALA A 34 33.83 28.48 38.90
C ALA A 34 33.83 27.19 38.05
N ILE A 35 32.74 26.85 37.37
CA ILE A 35 32.79 25.87 36.28
C ILE A 35 33.11 26.66 35.01
N THR A 36 34.39 26.77 34.69
CA THR A 36 34.81 27.17 33.35
C THR A 36 34.24 26.13 32.37
N PRO A 37 33.57 26.55 31.27
CA PRO A 37 33.19 25.59 30.24
C PRO A 37 34.49 24.97 29.74
N ALA A 38 34.65 23.67 29.97
CA ALA A 38 35.71 22.93 29.31
C ALA A 38 35.47 23.13 27.82
N THR A 39 36.43 23.78 27.16
CA THR A 39 36.47 23.87 25.70
C THR A 39 36.57 22.44 25.21
N VAL A 40 35.42 21.83 24.90
CA VAL A 40 35.37 20.58 24.16
C VAL A 40 35.99 20.94 22.82
N ALA A 41 37.26 20.58 22.64
CA ALA A 41 37.91 20.69 21.35
C ALA A 41 36.98 20.00 20.35
N ALA A 42 36.50 20.75 19.36
CA ALA A 42 35.68 20.20 18.29
C ALA A 42 36.45 19.01 17.72
N GLN A 43 35.99 17.81 18.05
CA GLN A 43 36.58 16.58 17.57
C GLN A 43 36.36 16.62 16.06
N GLU A 44 37.45 16.69 15.31
CA GLU A 44 37.41 16.70 13.85
C GLU A 44 36.55 15.49 13.42
N PRO A 45 35.48 15.67 12.63
CA PRO A 45 34.58 14.58 12.31
C PRO A 45 35.40 13.47 11.67
N GLU A 46 35.36 12.27 12.27
CA GLU A 46 36.06 11.12 11.70
C GLU A 46 35.63 10.97 10.24
N PRO A 47 36.58 10.76 9.31
CA PRO A 47 36.26 10.65 7.89
C PRO A 47 35.24 9.53 7.71
N GLN A 48 34.05 9.88 7.23
CA GLN A 48 33.01 8.89 6.98
C GLN A 48 33.50 7.95 5.88
N VAL A 49 33.75 6.69 6.25
CA VAL A 49 34.11 5.65 5.30
C VAL A 49 32.86 5.35 4.48
N THR A 50 32.82 5.83 3.24
CA THR A 50 31.77 5.46 2.31
C THR A 50 31.83 3.95 2.10
N PRO A 51 30.76 3.19 2.41
CA PRO A 51 30.76 1.76 2.21
C PRO A 51 30.97 1.45 0.72
N VAL A 52 31.86 0.50 0.44
CA VAL A 52 32.08 0.03 -0.94
C VAL A 52 30.89 -0.87 -1.30
N ILE A 53 30.02 -0.39 -2.19
CA ILE A 53 28.90 -1.18 -2.70
C ILE A 53 29.44 -2.18 -3.72
N THR A 54 29.13 -3.46 -3.51
CA THR A 54 29.38 -4.51 -4.51
C THR A 54 28.14 -4.65 -5.38
N TRP A 55 28.32 -4.72 -6.70
CA TRP A 55 27.24 -4.77 -7.67
C TRP A 55 27.10 -6.18 -8.25
N GLN A 56 25.87 -6.59 -8.55
CA GLN A 56 25.54 -7.81 -9.27
C GLN A 56 24.65 -7.51 -10.48
N LEU A 57 24.75 -8.35 -11.51
CA LEU A 57 24.04 -8.17 -12.78
C LEU A 57 22.68 -8.89 -12.72
N TYR A 58 21.61 -8.14 -12.96
CA TYR A 58 20.29 -8.68 -13.29
C TYR A 58 20.16 -8.83 -14.80
N ASP A 59 19.73 -10.00 -15.25
CA ASP A 59 19.48 -10.29 -16.67
C ASP A 59 18.03 -10.75 -16.89
N GLU A 60 17.27 -9.98 -17.66
CA GLU A 60 15.88 -10.29 -18.02
C GLU A 60 15.79 -10.64 -19.51
N PRO A 61 15.79 -11.94 -19.85
CA PRO A 61 15.75 -12.37 -21.24
C PRO A 61 14.43 -12.05 -21.93
N ASP A 62 13.29 -12.07 -21.24
CA ASP A 62 11.97 -11.94 -21.87
C ASP A 62 11.70 -10.51 -22.35
N ALA A 63 12.09 -9.52 -21.54
CA ALA A 63 12.01 -8.10 -21.88
C ALA A 63 13.31 -7.57 -22.52
N GLY A 64 14.34 -8.41 -22.64
CA GLY A 64 15.54 -8.11 -23.40
C GLY A 64 16.42 -7.01 -22.80
N PHE A 65 16.60 -6.98 -21.48
CA PHE A 65 17.45 -5.99 -20.82
C PHE A 65 18.40 -6.59 -19.78
N THR A 66 19.40 -5.80 -19.38
CA THR A 66 20.27 -6.07 -18.24
C THR A 66 20.44 -4.80 -17.41
N LEU A 67 20.67 -4.91 -16.10
CA LEU A 67 21.05 -3.81 -15.22
C LEU A 67 21.90 -4.30 -14.05
N GLU A 68 22.59 -3.41 -13.34
CA GLU A 68 23.29 -3.74 -12.10
C GLU A 68 22.52 -3.23 -10.88
N TYR A 69 22.52 -4.00 -9.79
CA TYR A 69 21.94 -3.64 -8.51
C TYR A 69 22.85 -4.11 -7.35
N PRO A 70 22.70 -3.60 -6.11
CA PRO A 70 23.59 -4.00 -5.02
C PRO A 70 23.53 -5.50 -4.74
N ALA A 71 24.68 -6.09 -4.42
CA ALA A 71 24.82 -7.53 -4.22
C ALA A 71 24.12 -8.05 -2.95
N ASP A 72 23.89 -7.17 -1.99
CA ASP A 72 23.17 -7.41 -0.74
C ASP A 72 21.66 -7.16 -0.85
N TRP A 73 21.18 -6.67 -2.00
CA TRP A 73 19.76 -6.52 -2.29
C TRP A 73 19.19 -7.79 -2.92
N THR A 74 17.90 -8.03 -2.71
CA THR A 74 17.13 -9.06 -3.41
C THR A 74 16.50 -8.47 -4.67
N ALA A 75 16.30 -9.29 -5.70
CA ALA A 75 15.54 -8.96 -6.90
C ALA A 75 14.43 -10.00 -7.07
N GLU A 76 13.16 -9.59 -6.95
CA GLU A 76 12.00 -10.49 -6.99
C GLU A 76 10.97 -9.99 -7.99
N ILE A 77 10.33 -10.91 -8.72
CA ILE A 77 9.14 -10.59 -9.51
C ILE A 77 7.96 -10.50 -8.56
N THR A 78 7.46 -9.29 -8.30
CA THR A 78 6.37 -9.06 -7.33
C THR A 78 5.00 -8.91 -7.99
N LEU A 79 4.95 -8.80 -9.32
CA LEU A 79 3.72 -8.79 -10.10
C LEU A 79 4.02 -9.43 -11.45
N GLU A 80 3.18 -10.36 -11.89
CA GLU A 80 3.23 -10.96 -13.22
C GLU A 80 1.81 -11.11 -13.75
N ASN A 81 1.46 -10.35 -14.79
CA ASN A 81 0.17 -10.41 -15.43
C ASN A 81 0.31 -11.04 -16.81
N GLN A 82 -0.40 -12.16 -17.03
CA GLN A 82 -0.45 -12.78 -18.35
C GLN A 82 -1.58 -12.17 -19.20
N TRP A 83 -1.29 -11.85 -20.46
CA TRP A 83 -2.29 -11.52 -21.49
C TRP A 83 -3.26 -10.37 -21.17
N GLN A 84 -2.72 -9.26 -20.68
CA GLN A 84 -3.52 -8.09 -20.35
C GLN A 84 -3.46 -6.99 -21.43
N PRO A 85 -4.43 -6.06 -21.45
CA PRO A 85 -4.38 -4.86 -22.30
C PRO A 85 -3.07 -4.06 -22.10
N GLU A 86 -2.69 -3.26 -23.10
CA GLU A 86 -1.42 -2.51 -23.15
C GLU A 86 -1.16 -1.59 -21.93
N TYR A 87 -2.20 -1.20 -21.20
CA TYR A 87 -2.12 -0.31 -20.03
C TYR A 87 -1.89 -1.04 -18.70
N VAL A 88 -1.94 -2.37 -18.68
CA VAL A 88 -1.72 -3.17 -17.47
C VAL A 88 -0.25 -3.57 -17.39
N ILE A 89 0.35 -3.41 -16.22
CA ILE A 89 1.72 -3.81 -15.95
C ILE A 89 1.83 -5.30 -16.23
N LYS A 90 2.65 -5.68 -17.20
CA LYS A 90 2.94 -7.08 -17.51
C LYS A 90 3.75 -7.72 -16.40
N ARG A 91 4.77 -7.01 -15.89
CA ARG A 91 5.70 -7.51 -14.87
C ARG A 91 6.20 -6.37 -13.99
N ARG A 92 6.29 -6.59 -12.68
CA ARG A 92 7.03 -5.73 -11.74
C ARG A 92 8.18 -6.53 -11.14
N ILE A 93 9.37 -5.97 -11.19
CA ILE A 93 10.55 -6.49 -10.49
C ILE A 93 10.91 -5.49 -9.39
N SER A 94 10.99 -5.96 -8.16
CA SER A 94 11.39 -5.15 -7.00
C SER A 94 12.81 -5.49 -6.59
N PHE A 95 13.63 -4.44 -6.47
CA PHE A 95 14.97 -4.49 -5.93
C PHE A 95 14.93 -3.92 -4.52
N GLU A 96 15.20 -4.73 -3.51
CA GLU A 96 14.97 -4.39 -2.09
C GLU A 96 16.21 -4.65 -1.24
N ASP A 97 16.49 -3.76 -0.28
CA ASP A 97 17.46 -4.05 0.80
C ASP A 97 16.79 -4.83 1.94
N THR A 98 17.54 -5.20 2.98
CA THR A 98 16.96 -5.78 4.20
C THR A 98 16.16 -4.77 5.04
N GLY A 99 16.00 -3.54 4.56
CA GLY A 99 15.33 -2.44 5.21
C GLY A 99 14.19 -1.90 4.33
N PRO A 100 13.88 -0.61 4.43
CA PRO A 100 12.74 -0.04 3.73
C PRO A 100 13.08 0.51 2.33
N SER A 101 14.29 0.31 1.82
CA SER A 101 14.65 0.82 0.48
C SER A 101 14.22 -0.16 -0.58
N ARG A 102 13.42 0.34 -1.52
CA ARG A 102 12.86 -0.41 -2.63
C ARG A 102 12.92 0.41 -3.91
N ILE A 103 13.30 -0.25 -5.00
CA ILE A 103 13.21 0.28 -6.37
C ILE A 103 12.37 -0.70 -7.17
N ASP A 104 11.25 -0.21 -7.72
CA ASP A 104 10.39 -1.01 -8.60
C ASP A 104 10.70 -0.73 -10.06
N LEU A 105 10.84 -1.79 -10.85
CA LEU A 105 10.86 -1.77 -12.29
C LEU A 105 9.58 -2.39 -12.83
N ASP A 106 8.66 -1.55 -13.30
CA ASP A 106 7.47 -1.98 -14.02
C ASP A 106 7.73 -2.08 -15.51
N ILE A 107 7.14 -3.11 -16.12
CA ILE A 107 7.26 -3.42 -17.53
C ILE A 107 5.85 -3.53 -18.11
N TRP A 108 5.55 -2.76 -19.14
CA TRP A 108 4.36 -2.94 -19.98
C TRP A 108 4.76 -3.50 -21.34
N GLN A 109 3.90 -4.34 -21.92
CA GLN A 109 3.99 -4.64 -23.33
C GLN A 109 3.41 -3.45 -24.11
N SER A 110 4.12 -2.93 -25.10
CA SER A 110 3.57 -1.97 -26.06
C SER A 110 3.36 -2.66 -27.40
N GLN A 111 2.11 -2.72 -27.89
CA GLN A 111 1.79 -3.41 -29.14
C GLN A 111 2.13 -2.57 -30.38
N GLN A 112 2.28 -1.27 -30.19
CA GLN A 112 2.69 -0.34 -31.22
C GLN A 112 4.02 0.30 -30.82
N ALA A 113 4.84 0.67 -31.81
CA ALA A 113 6.01 1.51 -31.57
C ALA A 113 5.52 2.92 -31.20
N THR A 114 4.95 3.06 -30.01
CA THR A 114 4.31 4.27 -29.53
C THR A 114 5.38 5.17 -28.94
N ASP A 115 5.33 6.44 -29.29
CA ASP A 115 6.13 7.47 -28.63
C ASP A 115 5.76 7.51 -27.13
N LEU A 116 6.76 7.67 -26.26
CA LEU A 116 6.56 7.55 -24.81
C LEU A 116 5.58 8.61 -24.25
N PRO A 117 5.68 9.92 -24.60
CA PRO A 117 4.65 10.91 -24.32
C PRO A 117 3.24 10.52 -24.79
N GLN A 118 3.12 9.96 -25.99
CA GLN A 118 1.81 9.55 -26.53
C GLN A 118 1.23 8.37 -25.72
N TRP A 119 2.06 7.40 -25.37
CA TRP A 119 1.65 6.27 -24.53
C TRP A 119 1.20 6.75 -23.13
N LEU A 120 1.97 7.66 -22.51
CA LEU A 120 1.63 8.25 -21.21
C LEU A 120 0.30 9.01 -21.25
N ALA A 121 0.08 9.82 -22.27
CA ALA A 121 -1.18 10.56 -22.44
C ALA A 121 -2.39 9.61 -22.59
N ALA A 122 -2.20 8.44 -23.23
CA ALA A 122 -3.25 7.46 -23.46
C ALA A 122 -3.57 6.60 -22.23
N TYR A 123 -2.56 6.25 -21.43
CA TYR A 123 -2.71 5.17 -20.43
C TYR A 123 -2.33 5.55 -19.00
N GLN A 124 -1.63 6.66 -18.80
CA GLN A 124 -1.13 7.08 -17.49
C GLN A 124 -1.45 8.56 -17.22
N THR A 125 -2.68 8.98 -17.53
CA THR A 125 -3.17 10.33 -17.20
C THR A 125 -2.93 10.75 -15.74
N PRO A 126 -2.99 9.86 -14.72
CA PRO A 126 -2.63 10.23 -13.35
C PRO A 126 -1.14 10.56 -13.17
N LEU A 127 -0.23 9.97 -13.94
CA LEU A 127 1.18 10.37 -13.91
C LEU A 127 1.36 11.84 -14.37
N ALA A 128 0.43 12.37 -15.18
CA ALA A 128 0.42 13.78 -15.55
C ALA A 128 0.05 14.72 -14.39
N VAL A 129 -0.52 14.22 -13.30
CA VAL A 129 -0.77 14.99 -12.07
C VAL A 129 0.52 15.20 -11.28
N PHE A 130 1.54 14.35 -11.46
CA PHE A 130 2.87 14.57 -10.87
C PHE A 130 3.67 15.66 -11.57
N ALA A 131 3.38 15.93 -12.84
CA ALA A 131 3.83 17.17 -13.47
C ALA A 131 2.97 18.29 -12.87
N SER A 132 3.60 19.30 -12.25
CA SER A 132 2.91 20.48 -11.73
C SER A 132 1.82 20.95 -12.71
N GLU A 133 0.65 21.40 -12.21
CA GLU A 133 -0.54 21.79 -13.02
C GLU A 133 -0.24 22.74 -14.20
N SER A 134 0.94 23.37 -14.23
CA SER A 134 1.43 24.21 -15.32
C SER A 134 2.11 23.51 -16.50
N ASP A 135 2.53 22.24 -16.41
CA ASP A 135 3.25 21.56 -17.50
C ASP A 135 2.44 20.43 -18.14
N THR A 136 1.53 20.84 -19.02
CA THR A 136 0.60 19.94 -19.74
C THR A 136 1.27 19.10 -20.82
N SER A 137 2.59 19.21 -21.02
CA SER A 137 3.32 18.40 -22.00
C SER A 137 4.49 17.68 -21.34
N ILE A 138 4.26 16.45 -20.88
CA ILE A 138 5.36 15.56 -20.48
C ILE A 138 6.23 15.29 -21.72
N GLN A 139 7.41 15.89 -21.77
CA GLN A 139 8.39 15.71 -22.84
C GLN A 139 9.63 14.96 -22.31
N PRO A 140 10.34 14.19 -23.16
CA PRO A 140 11.59 13.57 -22.78
C PRO A 140 12.62 14.62 -22.33
N ASN A 141 13.11 14.49 -21.10
CA ASN A 141 14.08 15.38 -20.46
C ASN A 141 15.38 14.65 -20.06
N ALA A 142 15.43 13.32 -20.22
CA ALA A 142 16.57 12.49 -19.87
C ALA A 142 16.94 11.53 -21.00
N ARG A 143 18.03 10.78 -20.80
CA ARG A 143 18.34 9.59 -21.60
C ARG A 143 18.62 8.40 -20.69
N ILE A 144 18.07 7.24 -21.02
CA ILE A 144 18.34 5.95 -20.38
C ILE A 144 18.56 4.92 -21.48
N ALA A 145 19.58 4.06 -21.36
CA ALA A 145 20.02 3.16 -22.42
C ALA A 145 20.17 3.86 -23.81
N ASN A 146 20.61 5.12 -23.81
CA ASN A 146 20.73 5.97 -25.00
C ASN A 146 19.41 6.20 -25.79
N ARG A 147 18.27 6.02 -25.14
CA ARG A 147 16.94 6.37 -25.65
C ARG A 147 16.41 7.62 -24.96
N PRO A 148 15.55 8.43 -25.62
CA PRO A 148 14.80 9.47 -24.94
C PRO A 148 14.03 8.88 -23.75
N ALA A 149 14.14 9.54 -22.61
CA ALA A 149 13.51 9.12 -21.36
C ALA A 149 12.86 10.32 -20.68
N ILE A 150 11.90 10.03 -19.81
CA ILE A 150 11.24 11.01 -18.95
C ILE A 150 11.66 10.69 -17.52
N ILE A 151 12.15 11.69 -16.79
CA ILE A 151 12.38 11.59 -15.35
C ILE A 151 11.63 12.70 -14.62
N LEU A 152 10.90 12.33 -13.57
CA LEU A 152 10.04 13.21 -12.79
C LEU A 152 10.25 12.95 -11.29
N THR A 153 10.06 13.99 -10.48
CA THR A 153 10.06 13.92 -9.02
C THR A 153 8.75 14.47 -8.49
N THR A 154 8.18 13.84 -7.46
CA THR A 154 7.01 14.38 -6.77
C THR A 154 7.46 15.33 -5.65
N GLU A 155 6.86 16.52 -5.60
CA GLU A 155 7.15 17.50 -4.54
C GLU A 155 6.17 17.38 -3.35
N GLN A 156 5.01 16.76 -3.55
CA GLN A 156 3.98 16.61 -2.52
C GLN A 156 4.02 15.22 -1.89
N GLY A 157 4.36 15.17 -0.60
CA GLY A 157 4.35 13.96 0.21
C GLY A 157 5.69 13.23 0.26
N GLN A 158 5.67 11.89 0.16
CA GLN A 158 6.92 11.13 0.02
C GLN A 158 7.51 11.43 -1.36
N PRO A 159 8.74 11.94 -1.46
CA PRO A 159 9.33 12.25 -2.74
C PRO A 159 9.53 10.94 -3.51
N ILE A 160 8.83 10.77 -4.62
CA ILE A 160 8.99 9.64 -5.53
C ILE A 160 9.76 10.14 -6.74
N VAL A 161 10.79 9.41 -7.13
CA VAL A 161 11.43 9.58 -8.43
C VAL A 161 10.88 8.52 -9.37
N VAL A 162 10.39 8.97 -10.52
CA VAL A 162 9.91 8.10 -11.59
C VAL A 162 10.77 8.35 -12.82
N ALA A 163 11.38 7.31 -13.38
CA ALA A 163 12.10 7.36 -14.64
C ALA A 163 11.49 6.38 -15.63
N MET A 164 11.22 6.82 -16.86
CA MET A 164 10.53 6.02 -17.88
C MET A 164 11.28 6.04 -19.20
N VAL A 165 11.36 4.87 -19.84
CA VAL A 165 11.99 4.70 -21.14
C VAL A 165 11.26 3.64 -21.96
N SER A 166 11.28 3.77 -23.28
CA SER A 166 10.69 2.81 -24.22
C SER A 166 11.76 2.24 -25.15
N ASP A 167 11.67 0.94 -25.44
CA ASP A 167 12.45 0.31 -26.52
C ASP A 167 11.65 0.16 -27.83
N GLY A 168 10.38 0.58 -27.83
CA GLY A 168 9.42 0.44 -28.92
C GLY A 168 8.56 -0.83 -28.88
N GLN A 169 8.89 -1.80 -28.02
CA GLN A 169 8.10 -3.01 -27.74
C GLN A 169 7.63 -3.08 -26.29
N HIS A 170 8.32 -2.39 -25.39
CA HIS A 170 8.09 -2.34 -23.96
C HIS A 170 8.23 -0.91 -23.46
N ILE A 171 7.46 -0.59 -22.43
CA ILE A 171 7.65 0.58 -21.58
C ILE A 171 8.25 0.10 -20.27
N PHE A 172 9.31 0.75 -19.82
CA PHE A 172 9.97 0.49 -18.55
C PHE A 172 9.76 1.70 -17.64
N ARG A 173 9.27 1.48 -16.42
CA ARG A 173 9.16 2.52 -15.38
C ARG A 173 9.96 2.09 -14.16
N PHE A 174 10.97 2.88 -13.83
CA PHE A 174 11.69 2.81 -12.57
C PHE A 174 11.01 3.74 -11.57
N LYS A 175 10.60 3.21 -10.43
CA LYS A 175 9.98 3.96 -9.34
C LYS A 175 10.82 3.78 -8.09
N TYR A 176 11.11 4.89 -7.43
CA TYR A 176 11.93 4.92 -6.23
C TYR A 176 11.32 5.90 -5.21
N LEU A 177 11.09 5.41 -3.99
CA LEU A 177 10.69 6.25 -2.85
C LEU A 177 11.95 6.91 -2.29
N ALA A 178 12.20 8.15 -2.72
CA ALA A 178 13.42 8.86 -2.40
C ALA A 178 13.56 9.13 -0.92
N GLY A 179 14.79 9.02 -0.40
CA GLY A 179 15.19 9.62 0.87
C GLY A 179 14.92 8.82 2.15
N ARG A 180 14.50 7.55 2.08
CA ARG A 180 14.40 6.70 3.29
C ARG A 180 15.78 6.37 3.87
N ASN A 181 16.77 6.09 3.02
CA ASN A 181 18.14 5.79 3.42
C ASN A 181 19.14 6.74 2.73
N VAL A 182 20.24 7.06 3.42
CA VAL A 182 21.39 7.77 2.82
C VAL A 182 22.00 6.84 1.76
N GLY A 183 22.25 7.33 0.55
CA GLY A 183 22.89 6.55 -0.51
C GLY A 183 21.93 5.95 -1.57
N THR A 184 20.62 5.93 -1.33
CA THR A 184 19.69 5.29 -2.26
C THR A 184 19.51 6.08 -3.57
N ASN A 185 19.80 7.39 -3.57
CA ASN A 185 19.82 8.21 -4.79
C ASN A 185 20.95 7.77 -5.74
N GLU A 186 22.11 7.46 -5.18
CA GLU A 186 23.27 6.94 -5.89
C GLU A 186 23.00 5.54 -6.43
N ILE A 187 22.32 4.69 -5.65
CA ILE A 187 21.89 3.36 -6.09
C ILE A 187 20.92 3.44 -7.26
N PHE A 188 19.87 4.27 -7.14
CA PHE A 188 18.90 4.47 -8.23
C PHE A 188 19.58 5.01 -9.49
N SER A 189 20.47 6.00 -9.34
CA SER A 189 21.27 6.54 -10.45
C SER A 189 22.14 5.48 -11.12
N HIS A 190 22.76 4.59 -10.34
CA HIS A 190 23.57 3.49 -10.86
C HIS A 190 22.75 2.47 -11.64
N ILE A 191 21.58 2.08 -11.13
CA ILE A 191 20.64 1.20 -11.84
C ILE A 191 20.25 1.80 -13.20
N LEU A 192 19.88 3.08 -13.23
CA LEU A 192 19.56 3.76 -14.51
C LEU A 192 20.78 3.86 -15.44
N ALA A 193 21.97 4.09 -14.88
CA ALA A 193 23.21 4.19 -15.64
C ALA A 193 23.70 2.86 -16.20
N THR A 194 23.31 1.73 -15.61
CA THR A 194 23.69 0.37 -16.03
C THR A 194 22.59 -0.38 -16.77
N PHE A 195 21.36 0.16 -16.82
CA PHE A 195 20.30 -0.38 -17.65
C PHE A 195 20.68 -0.38 -19.14
N ARG A 196 20.63 -1.55 -19.78
CA ARG A 196 20.95 -1.77 -21.19
C ARG A 196 19.86 -2.61 -21.85
N LEU A 197 19.46 -2.20 -23.05
CA LEU A 197 18.58 -2.98 -23.91
C LEU A 197 19.43 -3.87 -24.83
N LYS A 198 19.20 -5.18 -24.82
CA LYS A 198 19.93 -6.17 -25.64
C LYS A 198 19.69 -5.99 -27.14
N THR A 199 18.55 -5.42 -27.52
CA THR A 199 18.16 -5.19 -28.92
C THR A 199 18.90 -4.01 -29.58
N VAL A 200 19.61 -3.19 -28.80
CA VAL A 200 20.31 -2.01 -29.32
C VAL A 200 21.77 -2.35 -29.61
N THR A 201 22.11 -2.54 -30.89
CA THR A 201 23.51 -2.51 -31.32
C THR A 201 24.02 -1.08 -31.17
N LEU A 202 24.78 -0.81 -30.09
CA LEU A 202 25.31 0.51 -29.78
C LEU A 202 26.29 0.97 -30.88
N THR A 203 25.80 1.73 -31.85
CA THR A 203 26.64 2.45 -32.83
C THR A 203 26.92 3.90 -32.41
N THR A 204 26.34 4.35 -31.30
CA THR A 204 26.43 5.74 -30.83
C THR A 204 27.33 5.83 -29.60
N THR A 205 28.38 6.65 -29.70
CA THR A 205 29.41 6.89 -28.67
C THR A 205 28.98 7.89 -27.58
N GLY A 206 27.71 7.90 -27.21
CA GLY A 206 27.17 8.78 -26.16
C GLY A 206 27.12 8.11 -24.78
N PRO A 207 27.00 8.90 -23.70
CA PRO A 207 26.71 8.35 -22.38
C PRO A 207 25.37 7.60 -22.39
N ALA A 208 25.35 6.40 -21.83
CA ALA A 208 24.15 5.56 -21.78
C ALA A 208 23.03 6.18 -20.92
N PHE A 209 23.38 7.07 -20.00
CA PHE A 209 22.47 7.76 -19.09
C PHE A 209 22.85 9.23 -18.94
N THR A 210 21.85 10.12 -19.05
CA THR A 210 22.01 11.56 -18.79
C THR A 210 20.75 12.11 -18.13
N LEU A 211 20.94 12.85 -17.04
CA LEU A 211 19.89 13.61 -16.37
C LEU A 211 19.82 15.06 -16.90
N PRO A 212 18.66 15.73 -16.75
CA PRO A 212 18.59 17.18 -16.91
C PRO A 212 19.62 17.89 -16.02
N PRO A 213 20.28 18.98 -16.48
CA PRO A 213 21.29 19.69 -15.69
C PRO A 213 20.78 20.25 -14.34
N ASP A 214 19.49 20.50 -14.25
CA ASP A 214 18.77 21.06 -13.11
C ASP A 214 18.05 19.99 -12.28
N PHE A 215 18.12 18.72 -12.67
CA PHE A 215 17.52 17.63 -11.90
C PHE A 215 18.34 17.38 -10.63
N ALA A 216 17.70 17.58 -9.48
CA ALA A 216 18.25 17.23 -8.18
C ALA A 216 17.40 16.12 -7.57
N PHE A 217 18.05 15.07 -7.08
CA PHE A 217 17.36 14.09 -6.27
C PHE A 217 16.85 14.74 -4.99
N PRO A 218 15.64 14.39 -4.52
CA PRO A 218 15.13 14.84 -3.23
C PRO A 218 16.11 14.49 -2.11
N ASN A 219 16.56 15.51 -1.38
CA ASN A 219 17.48 15.35 -0.26
C ASN A 219 16.71 14.91 0.98
N GLN A 220 16.74 13.61 1.28
CA GLN A 220 16.14 12.93 2.44
C GLN A 220 14.64 13.19 2.69
N VAL A 221 13.91 12.11 2.96
CA VAL A 221 12.58 12.26 3.56
C VAL A 221 12.79 12.70 5.00
N PRO A 222 12.01 13.65 5.54
CA PRO A 222 11.92 13.82 6.97
C PRO A 222 11.66 12.46 7.61
N THR A 223 12.51 12.04 8.55
CA THR A 223 12.53 10.72 9.22
C THR A 223 11.23 10.39 9.98
N GLN A 224 10.21 11.25 9.91
CA GLN A 224 8.93 11.17 10.62
C GLN A 224 7.92 10.19 10.00
N LEU A 225 8.30 9.38 9.00
CA LEU A 225 7.30 8.63 8.22
C LEU A 225 7.10 7.17 8.58
N VAL A 226 8.02 6.58 9.33
CA VAL A 226 8.01 5.12 9.60
C VAL A 226 7.30 4.78 10.92
N ASP A 227 6.87 5.78 11.70
CA ASP A 227 6.21 5.57 13.00
C ASP A 227 4.87 6.33 13.09
N GLN A 228 4.22 6.56 11.95
CA GLN A 228 2.96 7.32 11.91
C GLN A 228 1.79 6.43 12.33
N THR A 229 1.59 6.31 13.65
CA THR A 229 0.25 6.09 14.20
C THR A 229 -0.69 7.15 13.63
N CYS A 230 -1.77 6.73 12.97
CA CYS A 230 -2.73 7.67 12.43
C CYS A 230 -3.74 8.08 13.51
N GLY A 231 -3.40 9.12 14.28
CA GLY A 231 -4.15 9.48 15.49
C GLY A 231 -3.86 8.50 16.63
N SER A 232 -4.89 7.80 17.10
CA SER A 232 -4.80 6.76 18.16
C SER A 232 -4.67 5.33 17.62
N LEU A 233 -4.64 5.16 16.29
CA LEU A 233 -4.45 3.86 15.66
C LEU A 233 -3.06 3.29 15.95
N PRO A 234 -2.95 1.96 16.12
CA PRO A 234 -1.65 1.30 16.18
C PRO A 234 -0.88 1.54 14.86
N PRO A 235 0.46 1.39 14.88
CA PRO A 235 1.25 1.38 13.66
C PRO A 235 0.66 0.40 12.66
N ASP A 236 0.60 0.80 11.39
CA ASP A 236 0.11 -0.07 10.33
C ASP A 236 1.02 -1.29 10.20
N PRO A 237 0.51 -2.53 10.36
CA PRO A 237 1.32 -3.73 10.23
C PRO A 237 1.86 -3.96 8.81
N GLN A 238 1.35 -3.25 7.80
CA GLN A 238 1.66 -3.43 6.37
C GLN A 238 2.60 -2.34 5.81
N GLU A 239 3.27 -1.57 6.67
CA GLU A 239 4.15 -0.46 6.27
C GLU A 239 3.47 0.55 5.32
N ASN A 240 2.33 1.11 5.75
CA ASN A 240 1.54 2.06 4.98
C ASN A 240 2.40 3.16 4.34
N VAL A 241 2.41 3.22 3.01
CA VAL A 241 3.17 4.21 2.25
C VAL A 241 2.46 5.56 2.11
N TYR A 242 1.18 5.63 2.49
CA TYR A 242 0.42 6.87 2.45
C TYR A 242 0.65 7.70 3.72
N LEU A 243 0.29 8.97 3.66
CA LEU A 243 0.51 9.91 4.76
C LEU A 243 -0.74 10.09 5.59
N CYS A 244 -0.65 9.88 6.91
CA CYS A 244 -1.69 10.35 7.82
C CYS A 244 -1.47 11.83 8.17
N GLY A 245 -2.51 12.65 8.06
CA GLY A 245 -2.56 14.05 8.52
C GLY A 245 -2.25 15.12 7.46
N LEU A 246 -1.80 14.74 6.26
CA LEU A 246 -1.42 15.67 5.17
C LEU A 246 -2.25 15.43 3.89
N ALA A 247 -3.58 15.48 4.02
CA ALA A 247 -4.54 15.18 2.94
C ALA A 247 -4.53 13.72 2.41
N GLY A 248 -3.71 12.84 2.98
CA GLY A 248 -3.65 11.41 2.65
C GLY A 248 -4.46 10.49 3.58
N ASN A 249 -5.30 11.01 4.48
CA ASN A 249 -6.04 10.19 5.44
C ASN A 249 -6.91 9.11 4.77
N CYS A 250 -7.61 9.47 3.69
CA CYS A 250 -8.52 8.56 3.01
C CYS A 250 -7.77 7.42 2.32
N THR A 251 -6.65 7.73 1.65
CA THR A 251 -5.79 6.73 1.01
C THR A 251 -5.05 5.88 2.05
N TRP A 252 -4.56 6.50 3.13
CA TRP A 252 -3.97 5.79 4.27
C TRP A 252 -4.96 4.79 4.88
N TRP A 253 -6.20 5.22 5.17
CA TRP A 253 -7.22 4.36 5.76
C TRP A 253 -7.65 3.24 4.83
N ALA A 254 -7.89 3.57 3.56
CA ALA A 254 -8.26 2.55 2.58
C ALA A 254 -7.15 1.52 2.37
N ALA A 255 -5.88 1.93 2.43
CA ALA A 255 -4.72 1.02 2.37
C ALA A 255 -4.58 0.20 3.65
N TYR A 256 -4.70 0.83 4.82
CA TYR A 256 -4.70 0.16 6.14
C TYR A 256 -5.76 -0.96 6.21
N LYS A 257 -6.92 -0.73 5.57
CA LYS A 257 -8.03 -1.70 5.51
C LYS A 257 -7.85 -2.76 4.41
N ARG A 258 -6.88 -2.61 3.50
CA ARG A 258 -6.66 -3.48 2.35
C ARG A 258 -5.21 -3.94 2.23
N ALA A 259 -4.96 -5.12 2.81
CA ALA A 259 -3.67 -5.80 2.75
C ALA A 259 -3.19 -6.07 1.32
N ASP A 260 -4.14 -6.25 0.40
CA ASP A 260 -3.83 -6.56 -0.97
C ASP A 260 -3.31 -5.38 -1.79
N ILE A 261 -3.42 -4.13 -1.34
CA ILE A 261 -2.79 -2.96 -1.99
C ILE A 261 -1.26 -2.97 -1.80
N GLY A 262 -0.78 -3.67 -0.76
CA GLY A 262 0.64 -3.83 -0.44
C GLY A 262 1.37 -2.49 -0.19
N PRO A 263 2.72 -2.48 -0.27
CA PRO A 263 3.51 -1.25 -0.14
C PRO A 263 3.41 -0.35 -1.39
N THR A 264 2.47 -0.63 -2.29
CA THR A 264 2.37 0.12 -3.53
C THR A 264 1.71 1.48 -3.26
N ASN A 265 2.51 2.54 -3.43
CA ASN A 265 1.99 3.89 -3.38
C ASN A 265 1.23 4.20 -4.69
N TRP A 266 -0.10 4.14 -4.67
CA TRP A 266 -0.99 4.51 -5.77
C TRP A 266 -1.21 6.02 -5.92
N GLY A 267 -0.53 6.86 -5.14
CA GLY A 267 -0.67 8.31 -5.18
C GLY A 267 -1.81 8.83 -4.29
N ASN A 268 -2.48 9.89 -4.73
CA ASN A 268 -3.66 10.41 -4.03
C ASN A 268 -4.93 9.64 -4.46
N ALA A 269 -6.08 9.94 -3.85
CA ALA A 269 -7.30 9.20 -4.12
C ALA A 269 -7.82 9.30 -5.57
N ALA A 270 -7.48 10.36 -6.31
CA ALA A 270 -7.81 10.50 -7.73
C ALA A 270 -7.02 9.52 -8.61
N ASP A 271 -5.83 9.14 -8.17
CA ASP A 271 -4.92 8.26 -8.90
C ASP A 271 -5.28 6.76 -8.72
N TRP A 272 -6.03 6.43 -7.67
CA TRP A 272 -6.28 5.05 -7.26
C TRP A 272 -7.00 4.21 -8.33
N LEU A 273 -8.03 4.75 -8.99
CA LEU A 273 -8.78 3.98 -10.00
C LEU A 273 -7.87 3.54 -11.15
N ALA A 274 -7.13 4.49 -11.71
CA ALA A 274 -6.28 4.24 -12.86
C ALA A 274 -5.05 3.40 -12.48
N THR A 275 -4.47 3.64 -11.29
CA THR A 275 -3.36 2.81 -10.79
C THR A 275 -3.82 1.39 -10.54
N ALA A 276 -4.91 1.17 -9.79
CA ALA A 276 -5.45 -0.16 -9.53
C ALA A 276 -5.72 -0.91 -10.84
N ARG A 277 -6.37 -0.28 -11.82
CA ARG A 277 -6.56 -0.88 -13.15
C ARG A 277 -5.24 -1.23 -13.83
N SER A 278 -4.22 -0.37 -13.73
CA SER A 278 -2.89 -0.64 -14.31
C SER A 278 -2.13 -1.76 -13.59
N GLU A 279 -2.43 -1.99 -12.31
CA GLU A 279 -1.85 -3.10 -11.55
C GLU A 279 -2.58 -4.42 -11.80
N GLY A 280 -3.72 -4.37 -12.48
CA GLY A 280 -4.51 -5.52 -12.85
C GLY A 280 -5.90 -5.54 -12.21
N TYR A 281 -6.15 -4.77 -11.15
CA TYR A 281 -7.37 -4.85 -10.35
C TYR A 281 -8.65 -4.70 -11.18
N ASP A 282 -9.65 -5.51 -10.82
CA ASP A 282 -11.02 -5.34 -11.26
C ASP A 282 -11.58 -4.05 -10.69
N VAL A 283 -12.03 -3.19 -11.59
CA VAL A 283 -12.64 -1.91 -11.28
C VAL A 283 -13.91 -1.75 -12.09
N CYS A 284 -14.92 -1.11 -11.52
CA CYS A 284 -16.13 -0.78 -12.25
C CYS A 284 -16.62 0.62 -11.88
N ARG A 285 -17.31 1.28 -12.82
CA ARG A 285 -18.03 2.54 -12.56
C ARG A 285 -19.49 2.27 -12.27
N THR A 286 -20.09 3.01 -11.34
CA THR A 286 -21.50 2.81 -10.96
C THR A 286 -22.50 3.11 -12.09
N THR A 287 -22.03 3.77 -13.17
CA THR A 287 -22.77 3.98 -14.41
C THR A 287 -22.75 2.76 -15.35
N GLU A 288 -21.86 1.78 -15.12
CA GLU A 288 -21.75 0.55 -15.88
C GLU A 288 -22.75 -0.50 -15.37
N ALA A 289 -23.30 -1.30 -16.29
CA ALA A 289 -24.20 -2.38 -15.92
C ALA A 289 -23.45 -3.46 -15.13
N GLY A 290 -24.02 -3.89 -14.00
CA GLY A 290 -23.42 -4.94 -13.16
C GLY A 290 -22.38 -4.44 -12.15
N CYS A 291 -22.12 -3.12 -12.07
CA CYS A 291 -21.23 -2.59 -11.06
C CYS A 291 -21.90 -2.56 -9.67
N THR A 292 -21.65 -3.60 -8.88
CA THR A 292 -22.19 -3.76 -7.52
C THR A 292 -21.10 -3.62 -6.47
N PRO A 293 -21.35 -2.92 -5.35
CA PRO A 293 -20.38 -2.83 -4.26
C PRO A 293 -20.15 -4.20 -3.64
N LEU A 294 -18.88 -4.51 -3.34
CA LEU A 294 -18.47 -5.74 -2.65
C LEU A 294 -17.83 -5.38 -1.30
N VAL A 295 -18.09 -6.18 -0.25
CA VAL A 295 -17.60 -5.94 1.11
C VAL A 295 -16.09 -6.16 1.21
N GLY A 296 -15.33 -5.11 1.51
CA GLY A 296 -13.87 -5.12 1.51
C GLY A 296 -13.27 -4.43 0.28
N ALA A 297 -14.08 -4.15 -0.74
CA ALA A 297 -13.67 -3.34 -1.87
C ALA A 297 -13.42 -1.87 -1.44
N THR A 298 -12.77 -1.11 -2.32
CA THR A 298 -12.62 0.34 -2.15
C THR A 298 -13.68 1.06 -2.97
N ALA A 299 -14.54 1.84 -2.32
CA ALA A 299 -15.37 2.83 -2.98
C ALA A 299 -14.51 4.04 -3.37
N TRP A 300 -14.66 4.50 -4.61
CA TRP A 300 -13.89 5.63 -5.13
C TRP A 300 -14.81 6.75 -5.61
N TYR A 301 -14.32 7.97 -5.44
CA TYR A 301 -14.98 9.21 -5.82
C TYR A 301 -14.04 10.04 -6.71
N ASP A 302 -14.51 10.38 -7.90
CA ASP A 302 -13.82 11.20 -8.90
C ASP A 302 -13.36 12.53 -8.29
N ALA A 303 -12.19 12.98 -8.73
CA ALA A 303 -11.72 14.33 -8.46
C ALA A 303 -12.70 15.37 -9.02
N THR A 304 -12.87 16.48 -8.30
CA THR A 304 -13.72 17.61 -8.71
C THR A 304 -12.94 18.91 -8.60
N GLU A 305 -13.48 20.01 -9.14
CA GLU A 305 -12.87 21.35 -8.99
C GLU A 305 -12.65 21.74 -7.52
N THR A 306 -13.52 21.26 -6.61
CA THR A 306 -13.44 21.57 -5.18
C THR A 306 -12.72 20.50 -4.36
N ASN A 307 -12.47 19.33 -4.95
CA ASN A 307 -11.69 18.25 -4.37
C ASN A 307 -10.82 17.58 -5.46
N PRO A 308 -9.70 18.22 -5.87
CA PRO A 308 -8.87 17.72 -6.96
C PRO A 308 -8.13 16.42 -6.62
N ALA A 309 -8.00 16.09 -5.33
CA ALA A 309 -7.37 14.85 -4.87
C ALA A 309 -8.30 13.63 -4.89
N GLY A 310 -9.58 13.79 -5.22
CA GLY A 310 -10.57 12.70 -5.15
C GLY A 310 -10.85 12.23 -3.72
N HIS A 311 -11.51 11.09 -3.58
CA HIS A 311 -11.69 10.43 -2.28
C HIS A 311 -11.82 8.91 -2.44
N VAL A 312 -11.38 8.16 -1.44
CA VAL A 312 -11.53 6.70 -1.36
C VAL A 312 -11.98 6.27 0.03
N ALA A 313 -12.77 5.21 0.09
CA ALA A 313 -13.30 4.64 1.32
C ALA A 313 -13.37 3.12 1.23
N HIS A 314 -13.30 2.44 2.35
CA HIS A 314 -13.43 0.99 2.43
C HIS A 314 -14.90 0.58 2.59
N ILE A 315 -15.37 -0.42 1.85
CA ILE A 315 -16.76 -0.88 1.92
C ILE A 315 -16.92 -1.88 3.05
N GLU A 316 -17.68 -1.53 4.08
CA GLU A 316 -17.94 -2.40 5.25
C GLU A 316 -19.19 -3.28 5.04
N ALA A 317 -20.17 -2.81 4.28
CA ALA A 317 -21.34 -3.59 3.90
C ALA A 317 -21.90 -3.15 2.54
N ALA A 318 -22.42 -4.09 1.75
CA ALA A 318 -23.06 -3.80 0.46
C ALA A 318 -24.56 -3.47 0.58
N ALA A 319 -25.25 -4.05 1.57
CA ALA A 319 -26.68 -3.88 1.79
C ALA A 319 -27.06 -4.08 3.30
N PRO A 320 -27.47 -3.03 4.03
CA PRO A 320 -27.41 -1.62 3.62
C PRO A 320 -25.97 -1.22 3.30
N PHE A 321 -25.80 -0.35 2.31
CA PHE A 321 -24.47 0.11 1.91
C PHE A 321 -23.84 0.92 3.04
N SER A 322 -22.69 0.49 3.54
CA SER A 322 -21.89 1.23 4.52
C SER A 322 -20.41 1.21 4.13
N ILE A 323 -19.73 2.29 4.47
CA ILE A 323 -18.30 2.46 4.24
C ILE A 323 -17.63 2.91 5.54
N SER A 324 -16.37 2.57 5.71
CA SER A 324 -15.46 3.23 6.65
C SER A 324 -14.48 4.09 5.86
N GLU A 325 -14.29 5.32 6.33
CA GLU A 325 -13.39 6.28 5.70
C GLU A 325 -12.66 7.09 6.77
N MET A 326 -11.61 7.78 6.34
CA MET A 326 -10.94 8.78 7.16
C MET A 326 -10.79 10.06 6.35
N ASP A 327 -11.62 11.05 6.67
CA ASP A 327 -11.58 12.36 6.02
C ASP A 327 -10.34 13.16 6.47
N TYR A 328 -9.95 14.14 5.66
CA TYR A 328 -8.87 15.06 5.97
C TYR A 328 -9.22 15.92 7.20
N PHE A 329 -8.44 15.80 8.28
CA PHE A 329 -8.58 16.64 9.47
C PHE A 329 -8.16 18.08 9.15
N LYS A 330 -9.09 18.94 8.70
CA LYS A 330 -8.76 20.35 8.41
C LYS A 330 -8.25 21.10 9.64
N THR A 331 -8.72 20.76 10.85
CA THR A 331 -8.17 21.28 12.12
C THR A 331 -8.45 20.32 13.28
N LYS A 332 -7.56 20.30 14.30
CA LYS A 332 -7.82 19.66 15.61
C LYS A 332 -9.05 20.20 16.36
N ALA A 333 -9.71 21.24 15.85
CA ALA A 333 -10.78 21.98 16.49
C ALA A 333 -12.13 21.86 15.77
N ASP A 334 -12.23 21.04 14.73
CA ASP A 334 -13.52 20.73 14.12
C ASP A 334 -14.34 19.88 15.10
N ARG A 335 -15.15 20.55 15.94
CA ARG A 335 -15.96 19.97 17.02
C ARG A 335 -16.93 18.85 16.58
N ASN A 336 -17.05 18.62 15.28
CA ASN A 336 -17.84 17.54 14.71
C ASN A 336 -17.04 16.26 14.44
N TYR A 337 -15.74 16.24 14.76
CA TYR A 337 -14.86 15.07 14.71
C TYR A 337 -14.20 14.89 16.09
N PRO A 338 -14.67 13.99 16.96
CA PRO A 338 -13.96 13.67 18.19
C PRO A 338 -12.58 13.10 17.85
N ALA A 339 -11.56 13.57 18.56
CA ALA A 339 -10.15 13.47 18.22
C ALA A 339 -9.50 12.11 18.63
N ASP A 340 -10.30 11.08 18.90
CA ASP A 340 -9.87 9.98 19.78
C ASP A 340 -9.97 8.57 19.14
N ALA A 341 -10.58 8.37 17.97
CA ALA A 341 -10.65 7.05 17.32
C ALA A 341 -10.89 7.11 15.80
N PRO A 342 -10.36 6.14 15.01
CA PRO A 342 -10.90 5.84 13.68
C PRO A 342 -12.37 5.49 13.86
N SER A 343 -13.25 6.38 13.45
CA SER A 343 -14.68 6.10 13.55
C SER A 343 -14.99 5.07 12.47
N VAL A 344 -15.05 3.78 12.83
CA VAL A 344 -15.94 2.88 12.10
C VAL A 344 -17.32 3.46 12.30
N TRP A 345 -17.82 4.17 11.29
CA TRP A 345 -19.16 4.76 11.32
C TRP A 345 -20.19 3.63 11.21
N LEU A 346 -20.40 2.91 12.31
CA LEU A 346 -21.60 2.12 12.53
C LEU A 346 -22.72 3.07 12.97
N GLY A 347 -23.41 3.65 11.99
CA GLY A 347 -24.82 4.02 12.19
C GLY A 347 -25.12 5.30 12.99
N GLN A 348 -24.36 6.38 12.84
CA GLN A 348 -24.98 7.71 12.91
C GLN A 348 -24.94 8.37 11.54
N GLU A 349 -26.09 8.25 10.87
CA GLU A 349 -26.43 8.70 9.53
C GLU A 349 -26.07 10.18 9.30
N LYS A 350 -24.85 10.47 8.85
CA LYS A 350 -24.74 11.48 7.80
C LYS A 350 -25.00 10.74 6.50
N PRO A 351 -26.12 11.02 5.80
CA PRO A 351 -26.33 10.44 4.49
C PRO A 351 -25.12 10.78 3.63
N LEU A 352 -24.53 9.78 2.99
CA LEU A 352 -23.57 10.02 1.92
C LEU A 352 -24.25 10.96 0.92
N TYR A 353 -23.79 12.21 0.86
CA TYR A 353 -24.39 13.22 -0.01
C TYR A 353 -24.19 12.88 -1.50
N LYS A 354 -23.26 11.94 -1.78
CA LYS A 354 -22.94 11.42 -3.10
C LYS A 354 -22.74 9.91 -3.02
N ARG A 355 -23.27 9.17 -3.99
CA ARG A 355 -22.88 7.77 -4.20
C ARG A 355 -21.43 7.72 -4.75
N PRO A 356 -20.69 6.63 -4.49
CA PRO A 356 -19.41 6.40 -5.16
C PRO A 356 -19.54 6.45 -6.69
N ASP A 357 -18.50 6.94 -7.36
CA ASP A 357 -18.42 6.93 -8.83
C ASP A 357 -18.02 5.55 -9.36
N GLY A 358 -17.39 4.72 -8.52
CA GLY A 358 -17.01 3.35 -8.85
C GLY A 358 -16.47 2.58 -7.64
N TYR A 359 -16.03 1.35 -7.93
CA TYR A 359 -15.45 0.44 -6.96
C TYR A 359 -14.16 -0.19 -7.50
N ILE A 360 -13.16 -0.35 -6.64
CA ILE A 360 -11.96 -1.17 -6.86
C ILE A 360 -12.18 -2.47 -6.11
N LEU A 361 -12.48 -3.54 -6.85
CA LEU A 361 -13.05 -4.78 -6.32
C LEU A 361 -11.98 -5.76 -5.80
N GLY A 362 -10.76 -5.74 -6.36
CA GLY A 362 -9.69 -6.69 -6.02
C GLY A 362 -8.86 -7.08 -7.26
N HIS A 363 -7.82 -7.90 -7.11
CA HIS A 363 -7.04 -8.40 -8.26
C HIS A 363 -7.82 -9.49 -9.04
N PRO A 364 -7.80 -9.51 -10.38
CA PRO A 364 -8.55 -10.45 -11.23
C PRO A 364 -7.99 -11.88 -11.20
N ASP A 365 -6.86 -12.12 -10.53
CA ASP A 365 -6.45 -13.49 -10.19
C ASP A 365 -7.46 -14.18 -9.27
N GLY A 366 -8.48 -13.45 -8.82
CA GLY A 366 -9.79 -13.97 -8.48
C GLY A 366 -10.03 -14.04 -6.99
N ALA A 367 -11.25 -14.41 -6.64
CA ALA A 367 -11.61 -14.87 -5.31
C ALA A 367 -10.70 -16.01 -4.82
N LEU A 368 -10.25 -16.83 -5.77
CA LEU A 368 -9.42 -17.99 -5.54
C LEU A 368 -8.64 -18.35 -6.81
N ALA A 369 -7.34 -18.58 -6.68
CA ALA A 369 -6.52 -19.24 -7.68
C ALA A 369 -5.86 -20.50 -7.09
N LEU A 370 -6.02 -21.63 -7.77
CA LEU A 370 -5.38 -22.90 -7.45
C LEU A 370 -4.21 -23.13 -8.41
N TYR A 371 -3.03 -23.44 -7.88
CA TYR A 371 -1.81 -23.64 -8.67
C TYR A 371 -1.34 -25.07 -8.55
N GLU A 372 -0.95 -25.67 -9.68
CA GLU A 372 -0.32 -26.99 -9.72
C GLU A 372 1.02 -27.01 -8.97
N GLN A 373 1.79 -25.92 -9.04
CA GLN A 373 3.11 -25.81 -8.43
C GLN A 373 3.06 -25.12 -7.07
N LYS A 374 4.04 -25.40 -6.21
CA LYS A 374 4.25 -24.67 -4.96
C LYS A 374 4.70 -23.23 -5.24
N GLY A 375 4.49 -22.34 -4.28
CA GLY A 375 4.97 -20.96 -4.31
C GLY A 375 4.35 -20.11 -5.40
N PHE A 376 3.14 -20.45 -5.86
CA PHE A 376 2.45 -19.77 -6.97
C PHE A 376 3.25 -19.78 -8.28
N LEU A 377 4.12 -20.78 -8.46
CA LEU A 377 4.99 -20.88 -9.63
C LEU A 377 4.18 -21.23 -10.89
N PRO A 378 4.71 -20.88 -12.09
CA PRO A 378 4.05 -21.15 -13.37
C PRO A 378 3.77 -22.65 -13.57
N GLY A 379 2.54 -22.98 -13.98
CA GLY A 379 2.03 -24.33 -14.20
C GLY A 379 0.58 -24.27 -14.68
N ASN A 380 -0.18 -25.36 -14.54
CA ASN A 380 -1.62 -25.26 -14.71
C ASN A 380 -2.24 -24.48 -13.53
N THR A 381 -3.10 -23.51 -13.83
CA THR A 381 -3.79 -22.69 -12.83
C THR A 381 -5.30 -22.70 -13.09
N LEU A 382 -6.11 -22.67 -12.03
CA LEU A 382 -7.56 -22.54 -12.11
C LEU A 382 -8.03 -21.40 -11.21
N HIS A 383 -8.85 -20.52 -11.77
CA HIS A 383 -9.37 -19.34 -11.09
C HIS A 383 -10.88 -19.48 -10.84
N PHE A 384 -11.32 -18.90 -9.73
CA PHE A 384 -12.72 -18.73 -9.38
C PHE A 384 -12.93 -17.30 -8.92
N ASP A 385 -14.07 -16.73 -9.28
CA ASP A 385 -14.41 -15.32 -9.11
C ASP A 385 -15.77 -15.10 -8.43
N GLN A 386 -16.52 -16.18 -8.17
CA GLN A 386 -17.86 -16.14 -7.57
C GLN A 386 -17.96 -17.14 -6.40
N PRO A 387 -18.78 -16.86 -5.37
CA PRO A 387 -19.06 -17.83 -4.33
C PRO A 387 -19.81 -19.02 -4.93
N GLY A 388 -19.50 -20.22 -4.45
CA GLY A 388 -20.14 -21.43 -4.96
C GLY A 388 -19.33 -22.70 -4.75
N GLN A 389 -19.89 -23.79 -5.26
CA GLN A 389 -19.31 -25.12 -5.20
C GLN A 389 -18.81 -25.51 -6.58
N TYR A 390 -17.56 -25.93 -6.66
CA TYR A 390 -16.90 -26.23 -7.93
C TYR A 390 -16.07 -27.50 -7.84
N ASN A 391 -16.18 -28.35 -8.87
CA ASN A 391 -15.21 -29.43 -9.08
C ASN A 391 -13.98 -28.88 -9.78
N VAL A 392 -12.81 -29.33 -9.35
CA VAL A 392 -11.54 -28.99 -9.98
C VAL A 392 -11.46 -29.68 -11.35
N THR A 393 -10.92 -28.98 -12.34
CA THR A 393 -10.79 -29.52 -13.69
C THR A 393 -9.75 -30.63 -13.74
N ARG A 394 -9.88 -31.54 -14.71
CA ARG A 394 -8.93 -32.67 -14.88
C ARG A 394 -7.46 -32.27 -15.03
N SER A 395 -7.17 -31.03 -15.43
CA SER A 395 -5.80 -30.56 -15.61
C SER A 395 -5.05 -30.36 -14.30
N ILE A 396 -5.73 -30.02 -13.20
CA ILE A 396 -5.09 -29.78 -11.88
C ILE A 396 -5.69 -30.61 -10.74
N ASN A 397 -6.66 -31.49 -11.03
CA ASN A 397 -7.22 -32.43 -10.07
C ASN A 397 -6.09 -33.24 -9.42
N ASP A 398 -6.09 -33.33 -8.10
CA ASP A 398 -5.07 -34.03 -7.30
C ASP A 398 -3.64 -33.52 -7.53
N GLN A 399 -3.50 -32.25 -7.94
CA GLN A 399 -2.20 -31.66 -8.24
C GLN A 399 -2.04 -30.24 -7.66
N VAL A 400 -3.00 -29.74 -6.88
CA VAL A 400 -2.96 -28.37 -6.36
C VAL A 400 -1.93 -28.25 -5.24
N SER A 401 -0.81 -27.59 -5.49
CA SER A 401 0.28 -27.46 -4.51
C SER A 401 0.34 -26.09 -3.82
N SER A 402 -0.35 -25.07 -4.34
CA SER A 402 -0.51 -23.80 -3.66
C SER A 402 -1.84 -23.12 -4.01
N VAL A 403 -2.30 -22.23 -3.14
CA VAL A 403 -3.57 -21.51 -3.30
C VAL A 403 -3.40 -20.04 -2.98
N SER A 404 -3.87 -19.18 -3.88
CA SER A 404 -4.05 -17.76 -3.63
C SER A 404 -5.53 -17.51 -3.33
N VAL A 405 -5.84 -16.90 -2.21
CA VAL A 405 -7.21 -16.56 -1.79
C VAL A 405 -7.32 -15.05 -1.74
N GLY A 406 -8.27 -14.48 -2.48
CA GLY A 406 -8.52 -13.04 -2.48
C GLY A 406 -8.93 -12.56 -1.09
N GLN A 407 -8.57 -11.34 -0.72
CA GLN A 407 -8.93 -10.80 0.60
C GLN A 407 -10.46 -10.73 0.77
N GLY A 408 -10.95 -11.13 1.94
CA GLY A 408 -12.39 -11.24 2.22
C GLY A 408 -13.03 -12.51 1.67
N TRP A 409 -12.26 -13.35 0.99
CA TRP A 409 -12.67 -14.69 0.58
C TRP A 409 -12.13 -15.74 1.54
N ALA A 410 -12.84 -16.86 1.59
CA ALA A 410 -12.32 -18.10 2.14
C ALA A 410 -12.72 -19.24 1.24
N VAL A 411 -11.92 -20.29 1.25
CA VAL A 411 -12.15 -21.49 0.47
C VAL A 411 -12.07 -22.71 1.38
N LYS A 412 -13.02 -23.63 1.23
CA LYS A 412 -12.85 -25.02 1.66
C LYS A 412 -12.31 -25.81 0.48
N LEU A 413 -11.11 -26.37 0.62
CA LEU A 413 -10.49 -27.30 -0.32
C LEU A 413 -10.88 -28.72 0.09
N TYR A 414 -11.40 -29.53 -0.82
CA TYR A 414 -11.88 -30.89 -0.56
C TYR A 414 -11.06 -31.93 -1.30
N GLU A 415 -10.78 -33.05 -0.62
CA GLU A 415 -10.03 -34.20 -1.16
C GLU A 415 -10.76 -34.91 -2.31
N HIS A 416 -12.09 -34.82 -2.36
CA HIS A 416 -12.88 -35.50 -3.38
C HIS A 416 -13.77 -34.52 -4.14
N ALA A 417 -14.30 -34.96 -5.27
CA ALA A 417 -15.31 -34.22 -6.01
C ALA A 417 -16.59 -34.02 -5.18
N ASP A 418 -17.41 -33.07 -5.61
CA ASP A 418 -18.73 -32.75 -5.06
C ASP A 418 -18.69 -32.39 -3.55
N GLN A 419 -17.62 -31.71 -3.12
CA GLN A 419 -17.42 -31.22 -1.76
C GLN A 419 -17.48 -32.34 -0.70
N THR A 420 -16.87 -33.48 -1.03
CA THR A 420 -16.80 -34.66 -0.14
C THR A 420 -15.36 -34.97 0.29
N GLY A 421 -15.21 -35.89 1.26
CA GLY A 421 -13.91 -36.30 1.79
C GLY A 421 -13.38 -35.38 2.88
N ALA A 422 -12.08 -35.46 3.16
CA ALA A 422 -11.42 -34.52 4.06
C ALA A 422 -11.43 -33.10 3.43
N CYS A 423 -11.47 -32.08 4.26
CA CYS A 423 -11.42 -30.69 3.80
C CYS A 423 -10.50 -29.82 4.63
N LEU A 424 -10.02 -28.73 4.02
CA LEU A 424 -9.18 -27.72 4.61
C LEU A 424 -9.78 -26.34 4.32
N LEU A 425 -10.10 -25.58 5.36
CA LEU A 425 -10.51 -24.18 5.21
C LEU A 425 -9.25 -23.30 5.17
N VAL A 426 -9.20 -22.44 4.16
CA VAL A 426 -8.13 -21.48 3.91
C VAL A 426 -8.75 -20.11 3.64
N ASP A 427 -8.26 -19.08 4.32
CA ASP A 427 -8.72 -17.68 4.21
C ASP A 427 -7.58 -16.71 3.83
N HIS A 428 -6.45 -17.25 3.38
CA HIS A 428 -5.25 -16.52 3.00
C HIS A 428 -4.43 -17.31 1.98
N ASN A 429 -3.36 -16.70 1.46
CA ASN A 429 -2.48 -17.36 0.50
C ASN A 429 -1.65 -18.46 1.16
N VAL A 430 -1.68 -19.69 0.64
CA VAL A 430 -0.87 -20.81 1.10
C VAL A 430 0.10 -21.23 0.00
N ARG A 431 1.39 -20.93 0.22
CA ARG A 431 2.48 -21.20 -0.73
C ARG A 431 2.82 -22.69 -0.87
N ASP A 432 2.56 -23.49 0.16
CA ASP A 432 2.81 -24.93 0.13
C ASP A 432 1.67 -25.63 0.87
N LEU A 433 0.67 -26.09 0.12
CA LEU A 433 -0.47 -26.75 0.72
C LEU A 433 -0.03 -28.03 1.43
N PRO A 434 -0.48 -28.27 2.67
CA PRO A 434 -0.15 -29.46 3.44
C PRO A 434 -0.82 -30.69 2.81
N ALA A 435 -0.85 -31.83 3.51
CA ALA A 435 -1.17 -33.16 2.95
C ALA A 435 -2.40 -33.27 2.01
N ILE A 436 -3.37 -32.34 2.07
CA ILE A 436 -4.52 -32.31 1.15
C ILE A 436 -4.20 -31.74 -0.24
N GLY A 437 -3.12 -30.98 -0.44
CA GLY A 437 -2.85 -30.25 -1.69
C GLY A 437 -2.90 -31.12 -2.93
N ASN A 438 -2.10 -32.19 -2.95
CA ASN A 438 -2.10 -33.18 -4.04
C ASN A 438 -3.35 -34.09 -4.05
N GLY A 439 -4.37 -33.78 -3.26
CA GLY A 439 -5.67 -34.44 -3.28
C GLY A 439 -6.82 -33.49 -3.56
N VAL A 440 -6.58 -32.19 -3.80
CA VAL A 440 -7.71 -31.25 -4.01
C VAL A 440 -8.43 -31.59 -5.31
N SER A 441 -9.71 -31.96 -5.17
CA SER A 441 -10.60 -32.38 -6.27
C SER A 441 -11.86 -31.52 -6.36
N SER A 442 -12.22 -30.77 -5.31
CA SER A 442 -13.28 -29.75 -5.37
C SER A 442 -13.05 -28.64 -4.36
N VAL A 443 -13.72 -27.50 -4.57
CA VAL A 443 -13.64 -26.34 -3.70
C VAL A 443 -15.04 -25.79 -3.40
N GLU A 444 -15.19 -25.17 -2.24
CA GLU A 444 -16.34 -24.31 -1.92
C GLU A 444 -15.82 -22.93 -1.53
N LEU A 445 -16.26 -21.92 -2.26
CA LEU A 445 -15.76 -20.56 -2.16
C LEU A 445 -16.79 -19.66 -1.48
N PHE A 446 -16.33 -18.88 -0.49
CA PHE A 446 -17.13 -18.03 0.38
C PHE A 446 -16.63 -16.59 0.32
N TYR A 447 -17.55 -15.64 0.43
CA TYR A 447 -17.21 -14.22 0.52
C TYR A 447 -17.80 -13.60 1.79
N GLY A 448 -16.98 -12.83 2.52
CA GLY A 448 -17.36 -12.02 3.68
C GLY A 448 -17.63 -12.80 4.98
N VAL A 449 -18.03 -14.07 4.93
CA VAL A 449 -18.29 -14.89 6.12
C VAL A 449 -17.61 -16.25 5.97
N CYS A 450 -16.72 -16.57 6.92
CA CYS A 450 -16.13 -17.89 6.99
C CYS A 450 -17.17 -18.86 7.53
N PRO A 451 -17.48 -19.95 6.83
CA PRO A 451 -18.35 -20.99 7.36
C PRO A 451 -17.72 -21.60 8.61
N ALA A 452 -18.56 -22.16 9.49
CA ALA A 452 -18.06 -22.97 10.59
C ALA A 452 -17.15 -24.10 10.08
N LEU A 453 -16.11 -24.41 10.86
CA LEU A 453 -15.13 -25.46 10.59
C LEU A 453 -15.70 -26.88 10.75
N GLU A 454 -17.01 -27.06 10.71
CA GLU A 454 -17.63 -28.37 10.86
C GLU A 454 -17.08 -29.35 9.82
N GLY A 455 -16.29 -30.32 10.29
CA GLY A 455 -15.71 -31.39 9.48
C GLY A 455 -14.43 -31.04 8.70
N CYS A 456 -13.90 -29.81 8.77
CA CYS A 456 -12.67 -29.42 8.07
C CYS A 456 -11.51 -29.14 9.03
N GLY A 457 -10.29 -29.46 8.58
CA GLY A 457 -9.08 -28.88 9.16
C GLY A 457 -9.01 -27.38 8.89
N TYR A 458 -8.23 -26.66 9.69
CA TYR A 458 -7.90 -25.26 9.47
C TYR A 458 -6.40 -25.11 9.37
N GLU A 459 -5.92 -24.43 8.34
CA GLU A 459 -4.52 -24.04 8.25
C GLU A 459 -4.39 -22.62 8.81
N ALA A 460 -3.64 -22.47 9.90
CA ALA A 460 -3.39 -21.16 10.48
C ALA A 460 -2.24 -20.49 9.73
N GLY A 461 -2.41 -19.22 9.35
CA GLY A 461 -1.35 -18.43 8.74
C GLY A 461 -0.14 -18.23 9.67
N PRO A 462 1.03 -17.89 9.11
CA PRO A 462 2.29 -17.76 9.86
C PRO A 462 2.24 -16.74 11.01
N ASP A 463 1.30 -15.80 10.97
CA ASP A 463 1.11 -14.77 11.99
C ASP A 463 0.03 -15.10 13.02
N SER A 464 -0.43 -16.36 13.13
CA SER A 464 -1.48 -16.72 14.11
C SER A 464 -0.94 -16.82 15.54
N PRO A 465 -1.35 -15.93 16.48
CA PRO A 465 -1.08 -16.12 17.89
C PRO A 465 -2.02 -17.21 18.42
N ASP A 466 -1.46 -18.17 19.16
CA ASP A 466 -2.12 -19.31 19.81
C ASP A 466 -2.71 -20.44 18.93
N THR A 467 -2.22 -21.66 19.20
CA THR A 467 -2.68 -22.94 18.63
C THR A 467 -3.69 -23.68 19.54
N ASP A 468 -4.08 -23.07 20.67
CA ASP A 468 -4.79 -23.77 21.75
C ASP A 468 -6.29 -23.41 21.92
N MET A 469 -6.89 -22.59 21.06
CA MET A 469 -8.35 -22.34 21.10
C MET A 469 -9.11 -23.09 19.99
N PRO A 470 -10.17 -23.85 20.32
CA PRO A 470 -11.03 -24.46 19.32
C PRO A 470 -11.80 -23.36 18.57
N PRO A 471 -11.93 -23.46 17.24
CA PRO A 471 -12.53 -22.40 16.46
C PRO A 471 -14.06 -22.48 16.56
N THR A 472 -14.66 -21.51 17.24
CA THR A 472 -16.06 -21.16 17.07
C THR A 472 -16.25 -20.46 15.71
N ALA A 473 -17.45 -20.57 15.13
CA ALA A 473 -17.80 -19.89 13.88
C ALA A 473 -17.47 -18.39 13.97
N GLY A 474 -16.39 -17.98 13.32
CA GLY A 474 -15.88 -16.61 13.32
C GLY A 474 -15.97 -16.02 11.91
N VAL A 475 -16.22 -14.72 11.83
CA VAL A 475 -15.97 -13.92 10.62
C VAL A 475 -14.52 -14.20 10.18
N CYS A 476 -14.28 -14.43 8.88
CA CYS A 476 -12.91 -14.58 8.37
C CYS A 476 -12.08 -13.44 8.94
N ARG A 477 -10.95 -13.74 9.59
CA ARG A 477 -10.24 -12.79 10.45
C ARG A 477 -9.99 -11.48 9.69
N SER A 478 -10.76 -10.43 10.03
CA SER A 478 -10.23 -9.08 10.03
C SER A 478 -9.32 -9.02 11.25
N ALA A 479 -8.04 -8.69 11.09
CA ALA A 479 -7.18 -8.42 12.24
C ALA A 479 -7.88 -7.40 13.18
N ASP A 480 -8.07 -7.80 14.43
CA ASP A 480 -8.53 -7.07 15.61
C ASP A 480 -9.88 -6.30 15.58
N SER A 481 -10.86 -6.84 16.33
CA SER A 481 -11.87 -6.04 17.03
C SER A 481 -12.16 -6.69 18.40
N PRO A 482 -12.14 -5.96 19.52
CA PRO A 482 -12.24 -6.55 20.85
C PRO A 482 -13.66 -7.05 21.16
N LEU A 483 -13.70 -8.21 21.82
CA LEU A 483 -14.83 -8.91 22.42
C LEU A 483 -15.93 -7.99 22.99
N MET A 484 -17.15 -8.10 22.45
CA MET A 484 -18.38 -7.70 23.15
C MET A 484 -18.99 -8.94 23.79
N SER A 485 -18.76 -9.07 25.09
CA SER A 485 -19.42 -10.03 25.97
C SER A 485 -20.91 -9.68 26.16
N GLU A 486 -21.74 -10.72 26.04
CA GLU A 486 -23.05 -10.95 26.68
C GLU A 486 -23.93 -9.74 27.06
N LEU A 487 -25.09 -9.66 26.42
CA LEU A 487 -26.29 -9.13 27.06
C LEU A 487 -27.50 -10.02 26.71
N GLU A 488 -27.78 -10.97 27.60
CA GLU A 488 -29.11 -11.56 27.71
C GLU A 488 -30.11 -10.45 28.03
N LEU A 489 -31.17 -10.32 27.23
CA LEU A 489 -32.35 -9.56 27.60
C LEU A 489 -33.58 -10.45 27.39
N THR A 490 -34.03 -10.97 28.52
CA THR A 490 -35.28 -11.69 28.75
C THR A 490 -36.48 -10.98 28.11
N LEU A 491 -37.22 -11.74 27.30
CA LEU A 491 -38.59 -11.48 26.92
C LEU A 491 -39.50 -11.45 28.15
N SER A 492 -40.19 -10.34 28.37
CA SER A 492 -41.52 -10.38 29.00
C SER A 492 -42.47 -9.47 28.22
N GLN A 493 -43.36 -10.11 27.46
CA GLN A 493 -44.67 -9.57 27.09
C GLN A 493 -45.64 -9.72 28.28
N PRO A 494 -46.81 -9.05 28.30
CA PRO A 494 -47.52 -8.40 27.19
C PRO A 494 -47.59 -6.88 27.20
#